data_AF-A0A7K1DRY1-F1
#
_entry.id   AF-A0A7K1DRY1-F1
#
_cell.length_a   1.000
_cell.length_b   1.000
_cell.length_c   1.000
_cell.angle_alpha   90.00
_cell.angle_beta   90.00
_cell.angle_gamma   90.00
#
_symmetry.space_group_name_H-M   'P 1'
#
loop_
_entity.id
_entity.type
_entity.pdbx_description
1 polymer ?
#
loop_
_entity_poly.entity_id
_entity_poly.type
_entity_poly.pdbx_seq_one_letter_code
_entity_poly.pdbx_strand_id
1 'polypeptide(L)'
;MYVPEEFTDAESDILRRYFSNLDQPVFALVNLPEVVKGALFARYSRSPRSLRRLFLDEFVNDLEIAGDQAVDATVGVDRAESLYEKVFVEYGDDSVAQLGGVHLACEQASNILTKILEWGRLMSYLEQSTRYIAYDERLGGRFRYYRDPDVVASKFGTRYVGDMDRMFDSYSQLAEIVTEHVRSTVPKGAKDSDFVYRQATRAKALDA
;
A
#
# COMPACT_ATOMS: atom_id res chain seq x y z
N MET A 1 27.01 28.68 -3.96
CA MET A 1 26.05 29.68 -3.42
C MET A 1 24.72 29.41 -4.09
N TYR A 2 23.68 29.11 -3.32
CA TYR A 2 22.33 28.94 -3.89
C TYR A 2 21.76 30.33 -4.20
N VAL A 3 21.19 30.49 -5.39
CA VAL A 3 20.50 31.72 -5.80
C VAL A 3 19.01 31.37 -5.84
N PRO A 4 18.20 31.89 -4.91
CA PRO A 4 16.76 31.70 -4.94
C PRO A 4 16.20 32.31 -6.21
N GLU A 5 15.28 31.60 -6.86
CA GLU A 5 14.52 32.19 -7.95
C GLU A 5 13.42 33.09 -7.37
N GLU A 6 13.21 34.25 -7.99
CA GLU A 6 12.16 35.17 -7.59
C GLU A 6 10.84 34.78 -8.27
N PHE A 7 9.77 34.76 -7.49
CA PHE A 7 8.41 34.49 -7.93
C PHE A 7 7.54 35.70 -7.59
N THR A 8 6.56 35.99 -8.44
CA THR A 8 5.51 36.96 -8.11
C THR A 8 4.63 36.45 -6.97
N ASP A 9 3.83 37.33 -6.35
CA ASP A 9 2.90 36.93 -5.30
C ASP A 9 1.89 35.88 -5.80
N ALA A 10 1.38 36.04 -7.02
CA ALA A 10 0.46 35.10 -7.64
C ALA A 10 1.10 33.72 -7.89
N GLU A 11 2.33 33.69 -8.41
CA GLU A 11 3.09 32.46 -8.60
C GLU A 11 3.39 31.77 -7.25
N SER A 12 3.75 32.56 -6.24
CA SER A 12 4.04 32.07 -4.90
C SER A 12 2.81 31.43 -4.25
N ASP A 13 1.63 32.01 -4.44
CA ASP A 13 0.37 31.49 -3.91
C ASP A 13 -0.05 30.17 -4.56
N ILE A 14 0.29 29.95 -5.82
CA ILE A 14 0.15 28.66 -6.50
C ILE A 14 1.16 27.67 -5.93
N LEU A 15 2.45 28.02 -5.94
CA LEU A 15 3.53 27.11 -5.56
C LEU A 15 3.42 26.63 -4.11
N ARG A 16 2.96 27.47 -3.18
CA ARG A 16 2.74 27.10 -1.76
C ARG A 16 1.80 25.92 -1.57
N ARG A 17 0.92 25.62 -2.54
CA ARG A 17 0.01 24.47 -2.48
C ARG A 17 0.72 23.16 -2.74
N TYR A 18 1.82 23.20 -3.51
CA TYR A 18 2.49 22.03 -4.07
C TYR A 18 3.95 21.84 -3.65
N PHE A 19 4.56 22.83 -3.00
CA PHE A 19 5.97 22.80 -2.58
C PHE A 19 6.11 23.16 -1.09
N SER A 20 6.94 22.41 -0.35
CA SER A 20 7.13 22.63 1.10
C SER A 20 7.85 23.93 1.47
N ASN A 21 8.64 24.49 0.55
CA ASN A 21 9.23 25.83 0.62
C ASN A 21 9.52 26.34 -0.80
N LEU A 22 9.78 27.65 -0.96
CA LEU A 22 10.00 28.29 -2.27
C LEU A 22 11.43 28.79 -2.48
N ASP A 23 12.15 29.01 -1.38
CA ASP A 23 13.37 29.80 -1.30
C ASP A 23 14.58 28.98 -0.81
N GLN A 24 14.41 27.68 -0.55
CA GLN A 24 15.49 26.79 -0.15
C GLN A 24 15.83 25.79 -1.26
N PRO A 25 17.10 25.32 -1.30
CA PRO A 25 17.56 24.35 -2.30
C PRO A 25 16.98 22.94 -2.11
N VAL A 26 16.44 22.62 -0.93
CA VAL A 26 15.86 21.30 -0.60
C VAL A 26 14.40 21.49 -0.22
N PHE A 27 13.52 20.79 -0.91
CA PHE A 27 12.06 20.90 -0.74
C PHE A 27 11.37 19.61 -1.16
N ALA A 28 10.12 19.45 -0.76
CA ALA A 28 9.27 18.33 -1.13
C ALA A 28 8.10 18.80 -2.01
N LEU A 29 7.72 17.97 -2.99
CA LEU A 29 6.44 18.10 -3.68
C LEU A 29 5.33 17.53 -2.80
N VAL A 30 4.30 18.32 -2.54
CA VAL A 30 3.12 17.96 -1.74
C VAL A 30 1.86 18.14 -2.57
N ASN A 31 0.78 17.43 -2.24
CA ASN A 31 -0.56 17.61 -2.84
C ASN A 31 -0.61 17.55 -4.39
N LEU A 32 0.37 16.90 -5.02
CA LEU A 32 0.44 16.73 -6.46
C LEU A 32 0.15 15.26 -6.83
N PRO A 33 -0.63 14.96 -7.88
CA PRO A 33 -0.84 13.58 -8.34
C PRO A 33 0.50 12.92 -8.74
N GLU A 34 0.66 11.62 -8.46
CA GLU A 34 1.92 10.89 -8.75
C GLU A 34 2.30 10.93 -10.24
N VAL A 35 1.30 10.82 -11.13
CA VAL A 35 1.51 10.94 -12.59
C VAL A 35 2.13 12.29 -12.96
N VAL A 36 1.68 13.37 -12.32
CA VAL A 36 2.19 14.73 -12.57
C VAL A 36 3.59 14.90 -11.99
N LYS A 37 3.89 14.32 -10.82
CA LYS A 37 5.25 14.29 -10.26
C LYS A 37 6.21 13.58 -11.22
N GLY A 38 5.81 12.41 -11.72
CA GLY A 38 6.60 11.63 -12.68
C GLY A 38 6.91 12.42 -13.95
N ALA A 39 5.87 13.00 -14.57
CA ALA A 39 5.99 13.84 -15.76
C ALA A 39 6.88 15.08 -15.53
N LEU A 40 6.70 15.76 -14.40
CA LEU A 40 7.49 16.94 -14.03
C LEU A 40 8.97 16.59 -13.87
N PHE A 41 9.31 15.51 -13.17
CA PHE A 41 10.71 15.07 -13.03
C PHE A 41 11.32 14.59 -14.35
N ALA A 42 10.54 13.90 -15.19
CA ALA A 42 10.97 13.52 -16.53
C ALA A 42 11.37 14.75 -17.36
N ARG A 43 10.51 15.78 -17.40
CA ARG A 43 10.78 17.05 -18.09
C ARG A 43 11.92 17.83 -17.44
N TYR A 44 12.02 17.82 -16.12
CA TYR A 44 13.08 18.50 -15.38
C TYR A 44 14.48 17.97 -15.68
N SER A 45 14.61 16.65 -15.85
CA SER A 45 15.90 16.00 -16.16
C SER A 45 16.57 16.53 -17.45
N ARG A 46 15.79 17.15 -18.35
CA ARG A 46 16.24 17.67 -19.65
C ARG A 46 15.97 19.17 -19.83
N SER A 47 15.54 19.87 -18.78
CA SER A 47 15.25 21.30 -18.79
C SER A 47 16.34 22.10 -18.09
N PRO A 48 16.75 23.28 -18.61
CA PRO A 48 17.64 24.18 -17.90
C PRO A 48 16.94 25.01 -16.81
N ARG A 49 15.60 24.93 -16.69
CA ARG A 49 14.80 25.69 -15.70
C ARG A 49 14.80 25.01 -14.34
N SER A 50 14.52 25.76 -13.27
CA SER A 50 14.25 25.16 -11.95
C SER A 50 12.96 24.34 -11.97
N LEU A 51 12.81 23.39 -11.04
CA LEU A 51 11.60 22.55 -10.97
C LEU A 51 10.33 23.39 -10.75
N ARG A 52 10.40 24.44 -9.92
CA ARG A 52 9.27 25.34 -9.61
C ARG A 52 8.87 26.17 -10.83
N ARG A 53 9.84 26.69 -11.57
CA ARG A 53 9.58 27.43 -12.81
C ARG A 53 8.99 26.53 -13.89
N LEU A 54 9.57 25.35 -14.08
CA LEU A 54 9.04 24.35 -15.01
C LEU A 54 7.59 23.98 -14.68
N PHE A 55 7.28 23.81 -13.39
CA PHE A 55 5.92 23.54 -12.94
C PHE A 55 4.94 24.66 -13.31
N LEU A 56 5.29 25.92 -13.06
CA LEU A 56 4.46 27.08 -13.41
C LEU A 56 4.28 27.22 -14.92
N ASP A 57 5.34 27.01 -15.70
CA ASP A 57 5.30 27.24 -17.14
C ASP A 57 4.53 26.14 -17.88
N GLU A 58 4.67 24.87 -17.45
CA GLU A 58 4.26 23.70 -18.24
C GLU A 58 3.19 22.83 -17.56
N PHE A 59 2.96 22.95 -16.24
CA PHE A 59 2.12 21.98 -15.51
C PHE A 59 0.95 22.60 -14.72
N VAL A 60 1.04 23.86 -14.29
CA VAL A 60 0.00 24.49 -13.45
C VAL A 60 -1.37 24.53 -14.14
N ASN A 61 -1.40 24.85 -15.43
CA ASN A 61 -2.64 25.00 -16.19
C ASN A 61 -3.39 23.67 -16.32
N ASP A 62 -2.65 22.55 -16.36
CA ASP A 62 -3.25 21.23 -16.41
C ASP A 62 -3.80 20.78 -15.02
N LEU A 63 -3.36 21.40 -13.92
CA LEU A 63 -3.80 21.09 -12.56
C LEU A 63 -5.03 21.90 -12.11
N GLU A 64 -5.13 23.17 -12.51
CA GLU A 64 -6.30 24.00 -12.17
C GLU A 64 -7.60 23.42 -12.76
N ILE A 65 -7.51 22.72 -13.90
CA ILE A 65 -8.64 22.00 -14.51
C ILE A 65 -9.02 20.74 -13.70
N ALA A 66 -8.06 20.11 -13.00
CA ALA A 66 -8.32 18.94 -12.16
C ALA A 66 -8.87 19.32 -10.76
N GLY A 67 -8.63 20.54 -10.31
CA GLY A 67 -9.10 21.07 -9.02
C GLY A 67 -10.55 21.57 -9.05
N ASP A 68 -11.02 22.05 -10.20
CA ASP A 68 -12.40 22.46 -10.43
C ASP A 68 -13.19 21.33 -11.12
N GLN A 69 -13.62 20.32 -10.35
CA GLN A 69 -14.98 19.80 -10.42
C GLN A 69 -15.22 18.62 -9.46
N ALA A 70 -16.27 18.77 -8.67
CA ALA A 70 -17.07 17.65 -8.24
C ALA A 70 -17.52 16.84 -9.48
N VAL A 71 -17.33 15.52 -9.45
CA VAL A 71 -18.01 14.52 -10.29
C VAL A 71 -17.63 14.53 -11.78
N ASP A 72 -16.54 13.85 -12.14
CA ASP A 72 -16.54 12.68 -13.06
C ASP A 72 -15.10 12.12 -13.16
N ALA A 73 -14.87 10.91 -12.65
CA ALA A 73 -13.53 10.32 -12.58
C ALA A 73 -12.95 9.93 -13.96
N THR A 74 -13.72 10.08 -15.04
CA THR A 74 -13.34 9.69 -16.40
C THR A 74 -12.58 10.79 -17.16
N VAL A 75 -12.96 12.06 -17.02
CA VAL A 75 -12.35 13.17 -17.80
C VAL A 75 -10.92 13.50 -17.35
N GLY A 76 -10.61 13.31 -16.06
CA GLY A 76 -9.25 13.48 -15.53
C GLY A 76 -8.28 12.36 -15.94
N VAL A 77 -8.81 11.16 -16.26
CA VAL A 77 -8.01 9.98 -16.62
C VAL A 77 -7.49 10.12 -18.05
N ASP A 78 -8.32 10.47 -19.03
CA ASP A 78 -7.93 10.57 -20.44
C ASP A 78 -6.77 11.56 -20.67
N ARG A 79 -6.73 12.64 -19.89
CA ARG A 79 -5.69 13.69 -20.04
C ARG A 79 -4.45 13.43 -19.18
N ALA A 80 -4.60 12.78 -18.02
CA ALA A 80 -3.46 12.23 -17.28
C ALA A 80 -2.77 11.13 -18.09
N GLU A 81 -3.54 10.29 -18.79
CA GLU A 81 -3.05 9.34 -19.78
C GLU A 81 -2.36 10.04 -20.95
N SER A 82 -2.91 11.14 -21.48
CA SER A 82 -2.24 11.91 -22.55
C SER A 82 -0.91 12.55 -22.12
N LEU A 83 -0.83 13.05 -20.88
CA LEU A 83 0.42 13.54 -20.28
C LEU A 83 1.41 12.40 -20.07
N TYR A 84 0.93 11.26 -19.54
CA TYR A 84 1.72 10.07 -19.32
C TYR A 84 2.23 9.47 -20.63
N GLU A 85 1.40 9.42 -21.67
CA GLU A 85 1.72 8.92 -23.01
C GLU A 85 2.75 9.83 -23.69
N LYS A 86 2.59 11.15 -23.64
CA LYS A 86 3.64 12.07 -24.10
C LYS A 86 4.96 11.84 -23.35
N VAL A 87 4.91 11.65 -22.04
CA VAL A 87 6.10 11.39 -21.23
C VAL A 87 6.73 10.03 -21.54
N PHE A 88 5.94 8.98 -21.73
CA PHE A 88 6.43 7.63 -22.06
C PHE A 88 6.96 7.54 -23.49
N VAL A 89 6.20 8.08 -24.45
CA VAL A 89 6.49 7.98 -25.89
C VAL A 89 7.65 8.89 -26.29
N GLU A 90 7.71 10.14 -25.80
CA GLU A 90 8.79 11.06 -26.18
C GLU A 90 10.09 10.82 -25.39
N TYR A 91 10.02 10.27 -24.17
CA TYR A 91 11.19 10.24 -23.28
C TYR A 91 11.76 8.85 -22.99
N GLY A 92 11.01 7.76 -23.26
CA GLY A 92 11.52 6.38 -23.31
C GLY A 92 12.28 5.91 -22.06
N ASP A 93 11.94 6.47 -20.89
CA ASP A 93 12.79 6.41 -19.71
C ASP A 93 12.19 5.48 -18.64
N ASP A 94 12.77 4.29 -18.50
CA ASP A 94 12.40 3.31 -17.47
C ASP A 94 12.50 3.88 -16.05
N SER A 95 13.33 4.92 -15.81
CA SER A 95 13.45 5.56 -14.50
C SER A 95 12.23 6.42 -14.14
N VAL A 96 11.50 6.93 -15.14
CA VAL A 96 10.26 7.69 -14.93
C VAL A 96 9.11 6.76 -14.57
N ALA A 97 9.08 5.55 -15.17
CA ALA A 97 8.11 4.52 -14.81
C ALA A 97 8.18 4.14 -13.32
N GLN A 98 9.38 4.19 -12.72
CA GLN A 98 9.60 3.90 -11.30
C GLN A 98 9.01 4.94 -10.35
N LEU A 99 8.65 6.14 -10.85
CA LEU A 99 8.02 7.18 -10.04
C LEU A 99 6.52 6.90 -9.83
N GLY A 100 5.93 5.99 -10.60
CA GLY A 100 4.57 5.50 -10.38
C GLY A 100 4.52 4.39 -9.33
N GLY A 101 3.73 4.59 -8.28
CA GLY A 101 3.41 3.54 -7.31
C GLY A 101 2.00 2.98 -7.54
N VAL A 102 1.81 1.69 -7.25
CA VAL A 102 0.48 1.06 -7.17
C VAL A 102 0.30 0.41 -5.81
N HIS A 103 -0.89 0.55 -5.24
CA HIS A 103 -1.28 -0.19 -4.04
C HIS A 103 -2.02 -1.45 -4.46
N LEU A 104 -1.45 -2.62 -4.16
CA LEU A 104 -2.03 -3.92 -4.49
C LEU A 104 -2.55 -4.59 -3.21
N ALA A 105 -3.83 -4.96 -3.22
CA ALA A 105 -4.42 -5.82 -2.21
C ALA A 105 -4.47 -7.26 -2.75
N CYS A 106 -3.74 -8.18 -2.12
CA CYS A 106 -3.72 -9.59 -2.47
C CYS A 106 -4.55 -10.38 -1.45
N GLU A 107 -5.83 -10.61 -1.75
CA GLU A 107 -6.73 -11.35 -0.87
C GLU A 107 -6.69 -12.86 -1.16
N GLN A 108 -6.90 -13.67 -0.12
CA GLN A 108 -6.92 -15.14 -0.22
C GLN A 108 -5.63 -15.74 -0.82
N ALA A 109 -4.51 -15.02 -0.74
CA ALA A 109 -3.20 -15.53 -1.09
C ALA A 109 -2.74 -16.58 -0.06
N SER A 110 -2.12 -17.66 -0.53
CA SER A 110 -1.54 -18.67 0.36
C SER A 110 -0.27 -18.13 1.03
N ASN A 111 0.08 -18.67 2.21
CA ASN A 111 1.34 -18.31 2.88
C ASN A 111 2.58 -18.55 1.98
N ILE A 112 2.50 -19.49 1.02
CA ILE A 112 3.60 -19.71 0.07
C ILE A 112 3.65 -18.56 -0.95
N LEU A 113 2.50 -18.16 -1.48
CA LEU A 113 2.40 -17.06 -2.43
C LEU A 113 2.85 -15.73 -1.80
N THR A 114 2.50 -15.47 -0.54
CA THR A 114 2.94 -14.24 0.14
C THR A 114 4.46 -14.18 0.22
N LYS A 115 5.16 -15.28 0.50
CA LYS A 115 6.64 -15.28 0.49
C LYS A 115 7.27 -15.07 -0.87
N ILE A 116 6.58 -15.46 -1.96
CA ILE A 116 7.03 -15.15 -3.32
C ILE A 116 6.84 -13.65 -3.60
N LEU A 117 5.67 -13.09 -3.27
CA LEU A 117 5.37 -11.67 -3.45
C LEU A 117 6.32 -10.77 -2.65
N GLU A 118 6.62 -11.16 -1.40
CA GLU A 118 7.45 -10.43 -0.45
C GLU A 118 8.96 -10.57 -0.71
N TRP A 119 9.35 -11.38 -1.68
CA TRP A 119 10.76 -11.60 -1.99
C TRP A 119 11.43 -10.37 -2.63
N GLY A 120 10.67 -9.55 -3.34
CA GLY A 120 11.17 -8.34 -3.99
C GLY A 120 11.60 -7.27 -2.98
N ARG A 121 12.60 -6.45 -3.32
CA ARG A 121 13.08 -5.36 -2.44
C ARG A 121 12.60 -3.97 -2.87
N LEU A 122 11.81 -3.89 -3.94
CA LEU A 122 11.35 -2.63 -4.54
C LEU A 122 9.94 -2.22 -4.11
N MET A 123 9.29 -3.01 -3.25
CA MET A 123 7.95 -2.76 -2.72
C MET A 123 7.98 -2.67 -1.20
N SER A 124 6.94 -2.06 -0.63
CA SER A 124 6.66 -2.12 0.80
C SER A 124 5.52 -3.12 1.04
N TYR A 125 5.67 -3.99 2.04
CA TYR A 125 4.73 -5.07 2.31
C TYR A 125 4.02 -4.88 3.65
N LEU A 126 2.75 -5.27 3.68
CA LEU A 126 1.97 -5.38 4.89
C LEU A 126 1.10 -6.65 4.81
N GLU A 127 1.48 -7.68 5.56
CA GLU A 127 0.78 -8.97 5.63
C GLU A 127 -0.14 -9.00 6.86
N GLN A 128 -1.25 -9.75 6.76
CA GLN A 128 -1.99 -10.14 7.96
C GLN A 128 -1.10 -10.99 8.86
N SER A 129 -0.99 -10.60 10.14
CA SER A 129 -0.09 -11.25 11.08
C SER A 129 -0.82 -12.35 11.86
N THR A 130 -0.27 -13.56 11.81
CA THR A 130 -0.75 -14.69 12.60
C THR A 130 -0.53 -14.50 14.10
N ARG A 131 0.30 -13.54 14.51
CA ARG A 131 0.49 -13.14 15.92
C ARG A 131 -0.70 -12.36 16.49
N TYR A 132 -1.57 -11.83 15.63
CA TYR A 132 -2.74 -11.03 16.03
C TYR A 132 -4.05 -11.61 15.52
N ILE A 133 -4.02 -12.40 14.44
CA ILE A 133 -5.20 -12.97 13.79
C ILE A 133 -5.06 -14.50 13.78
N ALA A 134 -6.04 -15.19 14.36
CA ALA A 134 -6.11 -16.65 14.27
C ALA A 134 -6.59 -17.05 12.87
N TYR A 135 -5.96 -18.06 12.27
CA TYR A 135 -6.22 -18.48 10.89
C TYR A 135 -7.23 -19.63 10.79
N ASP A 136 -8.13 -19.73 11.76
CA ASP A 136 -9.10 -20.80 11.89
C ASP A 136 -10.54 -20.44 11.49
N GLU A 137 -10.76 -19.22 11.01
CA GLU A 137 -12.09 -18.86 10.51
C GLU A 137 -12.47 -19.64 9.24
N ARG A 138 -13.68 -20.19 9.24
CA ARG A 138 -14.26 -20.92 8.10
C ARG A 138 -14.97 -19.94 7.17
N LEU A 139 -14.43 -19.74 5.97
CA LEU A 139 -15.06 -18.92 4.93
C LEU A 139 -15.93 -19.81 4.04
N GLY A 140 -17.22 -19.47 3.92
CA GLY A 140 -18.18 -20.30 3.17
C GLY A 140 -18.26 -21.73 3.70
N GLY A 141 -18.14 -21.90 5.03
CA GLY A 141 -18.22 -23.20 5.71
C GLY A 141 -16.95 -24.06 5.69
N ARG A 142 -15.85 -23.57 5.12
CA ARG A 142 -14.61 -24.37 4.96
C ARG A 142 -13.39 -23.64 5.51
N PHE A 143 -12.44 -24.39 6.05
CA PHE A 143 -11.11 -23.83 6.34
C PHE A 143 -10.40 -23.42 5.06
N ARG A 144 -9.53 -22.42 5.21
CA ARG A 144 -8.78 -21.78 4.14
C ARG A 144 -7.42 -22.46 4.00
N TYR A 145 -7.35 -23.44 3.11
CA TYR A 145 -6.10 -24.02 2.62
C TYR A 145 -6.20 -24.27 1.12
N TYR A 146 -5.05 -24.24 0.45
CA TYR A 146 -4.98 -24.50 -0.98
C TYR A 146 -5.38 -25.96 -1.26
N ARG A 147 -6.28 -26.17 -2.22
CA ARG A 147 -6.71 -27.51 -2.62
C ARG A 147 -6.22 -27.75 -4.04
N ASP A 148 -5.10 -28.44 -4.15
CA ASP A 148 -4.53 -28.79 -5.45
C ASP A 148 -5.54 -29.66 -6.26
N PRO A 149 -5.95 -29.23 -7.46
CA PRO A 149 -6.96 -29.95 -8.26
C PRO A 149 -6.57 -31.40 -8.55
N ASP A 150 -5.29 -31.67 -8.81
CA ASP A 150 -4.82 -33.02 -9.14
C ASP A 150 -4.82 -33.92 -7.91
N VAL A 151 -4.45 -33.38 -6.75
CA VAL A 151 -4.52 -34.11 -5.47
C VAL A 151 -5.97 -34.43 -5.12
N VAL A 152 -6.87 -33.45 -5.26
CA VAL A 152 -8.29 -33.62 -4.92
C VAL A 152 -8.98 -34.59 -5.87
N ALA A 153 -8.65 -34.57 -7.17
CA ALA A 153 -9.18 -35.52 -8.14
C ALA A 153 -8.59 -36.93 -8.01
N SER A 154 -7.44 -37.07 -7.33
CA SER A 154 -6.80 -38.36 -7.12
C SER A 154 -7.48 -39.21 -6.03
N LYS A 155 -7.04 -40.47 -5.92
CA LYS A 155 -7.41 -41.39 -4.82
C LYS A 155 -7.06 -40.87 -3.41
N PHE A 156 -6.26 -39.81 -3.29
CA PHE A 156 -5.87 -39.22 -2.02
C PHE A 156 -6.71 -38.01 -1.62
N GLY A 157 -7.61 -37.51 -2.47
CA GLY A 157 -8.34 -36.26 -2.25
C GLY A 157 -9.14 -36.22 -0.95
N THR A 158 -9.93 -37.26 -0.66
CA THR A 158 -10.71 -37.34 0.59
C THR A 158 -9.82 -37.33 1.83
N ARG A 159 -8.70 -38.07 1.77
CA ARG A 159 -7.74 -38.10 2.88
C ARG A 159 -7.08 -36.74 3.08
N TYR A 160 -6.65 -36.10 1.99
CA TYR A 160 -6.04 -34.77 2.03
C TYR A 160 -6.96 -33.75 2.72
N VAL A 161 -8.23 -33.68 2.30
CA VAL A 161 -9.22 -32.77 2.90
C VAL A 161 -9.45 -33.09 4.37
N GLY A 162 -9.63 -34.37 4.73
CA GLY A 162 -9.86 -34.79 6.11
C GLY A 162 -8.67 -34.52 7.04
N ASP A 163 -7.46 -34.79 6.58
CA ASP A 163 -6.23 -34.55 7.34
C ASP A 163 -6.02 -33.04 7.54
N MET A 164 -6.23 -32.22 6.50
CA MET A 164 -6.14 -30.76 6.59
C MET A 164 -7.20 -30.17 7.53
N ASP A 165 -8.46 -30.58 7.40
CA ASP A 165 -9.54 -30.09 8.28
C ASP A 165 -9.24 -30.44 9.75
N ARG A 166 -8.75 -31.66 10.01
CA ARG A 166 -8.34 -32.08 11.36
C ARG A 166 -7.18 -31.25 11.90
N MET A 167 -6.21 -30.86 11.07
CA MET A 167 -5.12 -29.99 11.47
C MET A 167 -5.63 -28.61 11.91
N PHE A 168 -6.55 -28.01 11.15
CA PHE A 168 -7.14 -26.72 11.51
C PHE A 168 -8.02 -26.81 12.77
N ASP A 169 -8.86 -27.84 12.91
CA ASP A 169 -9.66 -28.04 14.13
C ASP A 169 -8.74 -28.21 15.36
N SER A 170 -7.62 -28.93 15.21
CA SER A 170 -6.61 -29.08 16.27
C SER A 170 -5.95 -27.74 16.62
N TYR A 171 -5.61 -26.94 15.61
CA TYR A 171 -5.08 -25.59 15.80
C TYR A 171 -6.06 -24.68 16.55
N SER A 172 -7.35 -24.67 16.18
CA SER A 172 -8.39 -23.91 16.90
C SER A 172 -8.45 -24.26 18.39
N GLN A 173 -8.51 -25.56 18.69
CA GLN A 173 -8.58 -26.04 20.06
C GLN A 173 -7.33 -25.63 20.86
N LEU A 174 -6.14 -25.77 20.27
CA LEU A 174 -4.90 -25.36 20.91
C LEU A 174 -4.84 -23.84 21.14
N ALA A 175 -5.28 -23.04 20.16
CA ALA A 175 -5.31 -21.59 20.30
C ALA A 175 -6.21 -21.14 21.47
N GLU A 176 -7.36 -21.80 21.67
CA GLU A 176 -8.23 -21.55 22.83
C GLU A 176 -7.57 -21.96 24.15
N ILE A 177 -6.97 -23.15 24.22
CA ILE A 177 -6.29 -23.66 25.42
C ILE A 177 -5.14 -22.73 25.83
N VAL A 178 -4.30 -22.32 24.87
CA VAL A 178 -3.19 -21.41 25.12
C VAL A 178 -3.71 -20.03 25.54
N THR A 179 -4.79 -19.55 24.93
CA THR A 179 -5.43 -18.28 25.33
C THR A 179 -5.91 -18.32 26.77
N GLU A 180 -6.56 -19.40 27.19
CA GLU A 180 -7.02 -19.55 28.58
C GLU A 180 -5.85 -19.70 29.56
N HIS A 181 -4.81 -20.43 29.17
CA HIS A 181 -3.58 -20.51 29.97
C HIS A 181 -2.92 -19.13 30.14
N VAL A 182 -2.80 -18.34 29.08
CA VAL A 182 -2.26 -16.97 29.16
C VAL A 182 -3.12 -16.08 30.07
N ARG A 183 -4.46 -16.18 29.99
CA ARG A 183 -5.35 -15.42 30.87
C ARG A 183 -5.25 -15.83 32.33
N SER A 184 -5.15 -17.12 32.62
CA SER A 184 -4.99 -17.59 34.00
C SER A 184 -3.65 -17.23 34.63
N THR A 185 -2.61 -17.01 33.81
CA THR A 185 -1.24 -16.70 34.29
C THR A 185 -0.88 -15.22 34.24
N VAL A 186 -1.53 -14.42 33.40
CA VAL A 186 -1.30 -12.97 33.28
C VAL A 186 -2.39 -12.22 34.06
N PRO A 187 -2.06 -11.58 35.20
CA PRO A 187 -3.04 -10.82 35.95
C PRO A 187 -3.46 -9.56 35.19
N LYS A 188 -4.74 -9.20 35.30
CA LYS A 188 -5.27 -7.94 34.78
C LYS A 188 -4.83 -6.77 35.66
N GLY A 189 -4.29 -5.71 35.06
CA GLY A 189 -3.93 -4.50 35.79
C GLY A 189 -5.17 -3.76 36.34
N ALA A 190 -5.03 -3.11 37.49
CA ALA A 190 -6.16 -2.43 38.16
C ALA A 190 -6.78 -1.29 37.32
N LYS A 191 -6.02 -0.72 36.38
CA LYS A 191 -6.47 0.34 35.47
C LYS A 191 -6.88 -0.16 34.09
N ASP A 192 -6.67 -1.43 33.80
CA ASP A 192 -6.97 -1.99 32.48
C ASP A 192 -8.48 -2.21 32.33
N SER A 193 -8.99 -1.90 31.14
CA SER A 193 -10.35 -2.35 30.78
C SER A 193 -10.34 -3.84 30.47
N ASP A 194 -11.49 -4.51 30.62
CA ASP A 194 -11.63 -5.92 30.23
C ASP A 194 -11.33 -6.13 28.74
N PHE A 195 -11.69 -5.15 27.91
CA PHE A 195 -11.44 -5.18 26.48
C PHE A 195 -9.94 -5.20 26.15
N VAL A 196 -9.17 -4.28 26.73
CA VAL A 196 -7.72 -4.18 26.51
C VAL A 196 -7.01 -5.43 27.02
N TYR A 197 -7.40 -5.92 28.20
CA TYR A 197 -6.85 -7.16 28.75
C TYR A 197 -7.13 -8.38 27.85
N ARG A 198 -8.37 -8.54 27.36
CA ARG A 198 -8.74 -9.65 26.47
C ARG A 198 -8.00 -9.60 25.12
N GLN A 199 -7.81 -8.41 24.55
CA GLN A 199 -7.06 -8.22 23.31
C GLN A 199 -5.58 -8.54 23.51
N ALA A 200 -4.95 -7.98 24.55
CA ALA A 200 -3.54 -8.19 24.83
C ALA A 200 -3.21 -9.67 25.15
N THR A 201 -4.05 -10.34 25.95
CA THR A 201 -3.87 -11.76 26.26
C THR A 201 -4.09 -12.66 25.05
N ARG A 202 -5.05 -12.33 24.17
CA ARG A 202 -5.26 -13.05 22.90
C ARG A 202 -4.05 -12.90 21.97
N ALA A 203 -3.55 -11.68 21.77
CA ALA A 203 -2.36 -11.45 20.96
C ALA A 203 -1.14 -12.20 21.53
N LYS A 204 -0.95 -12.17 22.84
CA LYS A 204 0.13 -12.91 23.51
C LYS A 204 0.00 -14.43 23.34
N ALA A 205 -1.22 -14.96 23.31
CA ALA A 205 -1.46 -16.38 23.11
C ALA A 205 -1.21 -16.83 21.66
N LEU A 206 -1.49 -15.97 20.68
CA LEU A 206 -1.21 -16.24 19.26
C LEU A 206 0.28 -16.10 18.91
N ASP A 207 1.04 -15.38 19.74
CA ASP A 207 2.48 -15.16 19.59
C ASP A 207 3.37 -16.21 20.31
N ALA A 208 2.78 -17.02 21.19
CA ALA A 208 3.48 -18.00 22.03
C ALA A 208 3.81 -19.30 21.25
#